data_AF-A0A6B3MNZ6-F1
#
_entry.id   AF-A0A6B3MNZ6-F1
#
_cell.length_a   1.000
_cell.length_b   1.000
_cell.length_c   1.000
_cell.angle_alpha   90.00
_cell.angle_beta   90.00
_cell.angle_gamma   90.00
#
_symmetry.space_group_name_H-M   'P 1'
#
loop_
_entity.id
_entity.type
_entity.pdbx_description
1 polymer ?
#
loop_
_entity_poly.entity_id
_entity_poly.type
_entity_poly.pdbx_seq_one_letter_code
_entity_poly.pdbx_strand_id
1 'polypeptide(L)'
;MFSTTVTDTGQITLPEEIREHLNLVSGSRVEFVIDEDGQVKMFPLNVPVETLSGILHRPGKVPATLEDMESAISERANISLEVV
;
A
#
# COMPACT_ATOMS: atom_id res chain seq x y z
N MET A 1 24.28 -0.57 -1.14
CA MET A 1 23.77 -1.88 -1.62
C MET A 1 23.92 -2.86 -0.49
N PHE A 2 22.85 -3.53 -0.10
CA PHE A 2 22.85 -4.51 1.00
C PHE A 2 22.66 -5.91 0.41
N SER A 3 23.40 -6.89 0.92
CA SER A 3 23.26 -8.30 0.56
C SER A 3 23.17 -9.13 1.82
N THR A 4 22.28 -10.11 1.83
CA THR A 4 22.11 -11.07 2.93
C THR A 4 22.00 -12.47 2.35
N THR A 5 22.32 -13.47 3.16
CA THR A 5 22.24 -14.89 2.76
C THR A 5 20.95 -15.47 3.32
N VAL A 6 20.25 -16.24 2.48
CA VAL A 6 19.08 -17.01 2.91
C VAL A 6 19.58 -18.24 3.66
N THR A 7 19.05 -18.48 4.86
CA THR A 7 19.35 -19.70 5.63
C THR A 7 18.69 -20.92 5.02
N ASP A 8 19.06 -22.12 5.44
CA ASP A 8 18.42 -23.38 5.00
C ASP A 8 16.91 -23.42 5.32
N THR A 9 16.48 -22.65 6.32
CA THR A 9 15.07 -22.49 6.72
C THR A 9 14.32 -21.43 5.92
N GLY A 10 14.98 -20.76 4.96
CA GLY A 10 14.39 -19.68 4.18
C GLY A 10 14.35 -18.32 4.89
N GLN A 11 15.03 -18.17 6.03
CA GLN A 11 15.06 -16.91 6.76
C GLN A 11 16.11 -15.98 6.17
N ILE A 12 15.80 -14.68 6.15
CA ILE A 12 16.75 -13.63 5.79
C ILE A 12 16.97 -12.71 6.99
N THR A 13 18.22 -12.31 7.21
CA THR A 13 18.52 -11.27 8.20
C THR A 13 18.50 -9.92 7.51
N LEU A 14 17.62 -9.03 7.97
CA LEU A 14 17.55 -7.64 7.54
C LEU A 14 18.63 -6.81 8.26
N PRO A 15 19.54 -6.13 7.52
CA PRO A 15 20.48 -5.17 8.10
C PRO A 15 19.76 -4.11 8.94
N GLU A 16 20.46 -3.59 9.95
CA GLU A 16 19.93 -2.56 10.87
C GLU A 16 19.37 -1.35 10.14
N GLU A 17 20.12 -0.81 9.18
CA GLU A 17 19.70 0.37 8.40
C GLU A 17 18.39 0.14 7.62
N ILE A 18 18.15 -1.08 7.12
CA ILE A 18 16.86 -1.41 6.46
C ILE A 18 15.73 -1.52 7.48
N ARG A 19 16.00 -2.11 8.65
CA ARG A 19 14.99 -2.22 9.73
C ARG A 19 14.55 -0.85 10.22
N GLU A 20 15.51 0.07 10.43
CA GLU A 20 15.22 1.44 10.82
C GLU A 20 14.46 2.19 9.73
N HIS A 21 14.90 2.07 8.47
CA HIS A 21 14.24 2.74 7.35
C HIS A 21 12.78 2.32 7.17
N LEU A 22 12.48 1.04 7.41
CA LEU A 22 11.13 0.49 7.33
C LEU A 22 10.37 0.51 8.67
N ASN A 23 10.95 1.09 9.72
CA ASN A 23 10.41 1.09 11.09
C ASN A 23 9.96 -0.31 11.56
N LEU A 24 10.77 -1.33 11.28
CA LEU A 24 10.50 -2.71 11.67
C LEU A 24 11.00 -2.97 13.09
N VAL A 25 10.12 -3.50 13.94
CA VAL A 25 10.44 -3.97 15.29
C VAL A 25 10.20 -5.47 15.40
N SER A 26 10.61 -6.07 16.51
CA SER A 26 10.30 -7.48 16.76
C SER A 26 8.78 -7.70 16.76
N GLY A 27 8.31 -8.65 15.96
CA GLY A 27 6.88 -8.90 15.76
C GLY A 27 6.22 -8.09 14.63
N SER A 28 6.94 -7.18 13.97
CA SER A 28 6.44 -6.52 12.76
C SER A 28 6.14 -7.54 11.67
N ARG A 29 5.01 -7.36 11.00
CA ARG A 29 4.61 -8.15 9.83
C ARG A 29 5.10 -7.45 8.57
N VAL A 30 5.50 -8.23 7.58
CA VAL A 30 5.88 -7.75 6.26
C VAL A 30 5.07 -8.47 5.19
N GLU A 31 4.75 -7.78 4.12
CA GLU A 31 4.12 -8.32 2.93
C GLU A 31 5.13 -8.33 1.78
N PHE A 32 5.05 -9.36 0.94
CA PHE A 32 5.87 -9.47 -0.26
C PHE A 32 4.98 -9.47 -1.49
N VAL A 33 5.33 -8.65 -2.47
CA VAL A 33 4.66 -8.61 -3.78
C VAL A 33 5.71 -8.86 -4.85
N ILE A 34 5.39 -9.73 -5.80
CA ILE A 34 6.21 -9.98 -6.97
C ILE A 34 5.58 -9.19 -8.12
N ASP A 35 6.34 -8.30 -8.76
CA ASP A 35 5.87 -7.57 -9.93
C ASP A 35 6.05 -8.38 -11.23
N GLU A 36 5.56 -7.83 -12.34
CA GLU A 36 5.62 -8.47 -13.66
C GLU A 36 7.06 -8.69 -14.15
N ASP A 37 8.01 -7.89 -13.66
CA ASP A 37 9.44 -8.02 -13.95
C ASP A 37 10.14 -9.05 -13.05
N GLY A 38 9.40 -9.70 -12.14
CA GLY A 38 9.92 -10.68 -11.19
C GLY A 38 10.65 -10.06 -10.00
N GLN A 39 10.58 -8.75 -9.80
CA GLN A 39 11.16 -8.09 -8.64
C GLN A 39 10.29 -8.31 -7.42
N VAL A 40 10.93 -8.73 -6.32
CA VAL A 40 10.25 -8.90 -5.03
C VAL A 40 10.31 -7.58 -4.26
N LYS A 41 9.16 -6.99 -4.00
CA LYS A 41 8.99 -5.79 -3.17
C LYS A 41 8.51 -6.22 -1.80
N MET A 42 9.11 -5.65 -0.75
CA MET A 42 8.74 -5.92 0.64
C MET A 42 8.12 -4.66 1.26
N PHE A 43 6.97 -4.83 1.92
CA PHE A 43 6.24 -3.73 2.55
C PHE A 43 6.03 -4.00 4.05
N PRO A 44 6.29 -3.02 4.94
CA PRO A 44 5.89 -3.11 6.34
C PRO A 44 4.36 -3.08 6.47
N LEU A 45 3.78 -4.06 7.16
CA LEU A 45 2.35 -4.10 7.49
C LEU A 45 2.02 -3.51 8.87
N ASN A 46 3.03 -3.00 9.58
CA ASN A 46 2.92 -2.37 10.89
C ASN A 46 2.61 -0.86 10.82
N VAL A 47 2.06 -0.39 9.70
CA VAL A 47 1.66 1.00 9.52
C VAL A 47 0.38 1.25 10.35
N PRO A 48 0.44 2.09 11.40
CA PRO A 48 -0.74 2.40 12.21
C PRO A 48 -1.84 3.02 11.34
N VAL A 49 -3.10 2.64 11.52
CA VAL A 49 -4.23 3.17 10.73
C VAL A 49 -4.31 4.70 10.84
N GLU A 50 -3.84 5.27 11.95
CA GLU A 50 -3.77 6.73 12.14
C GLU A 50 -2.89 7.41 11.08
N THR A 51 -1.87 6.74 10.56
CA THR A 51 -1.01 7.31 9.50
C THR A 51 -1.71 7.38 8.14
N LEU A 52 -2.80 6.63 7.93
CA LEU A 52 -3.65 6.74 6.74
C LEU A 52 -4.63 7.92 6.83
N SER A 53 -4.81 8.49 8.03
CA SER A 53 -5.70 9.63 8.23
C SER A 53 -5.21 10.83 7.40
N GLY A 54 -6.09 11.31 6.52
CA GLY A 54 -5.79 12.48 5.69
C GLY A 54 -4.98 12.19 4.41
N ILE A 55 -4.67 10.94 4.07
CA ILE A 55 -3.93 10.63 2.82
C ILE A 55 -4.66 11.09 1.54
N LEU A 56 -5.99 11.18 1.58
CA LEU A 56 -6.83 11.69 0.49
C LEU A 56 -7.13 13.21 0.60
N HIS A 57 -6.63 13.88 1.65
CA HIS A 57 -6.83 15.32 1.84
C HIS A 57 -6.07 16.10 0.76
N ARG A 58 -6.73 17.08 0.17
CA ARG A 58 -6.12 18.03 -0.78
C ARG A 58 -6.49 19.45 -0.36
N PRO A 59 -5.51 20.34 -0.12
CA PRO A 59 -5.78 21.72 0.24
C PRO A 59 -6.72 22.40 -0.78
N GLY A 60 -7.77 23.06 -0.30
CA GLY A 60 -8.75 23.74 -1.15
C GLY A 60 -9.76 22.83 -1.85
N LYS A 61 -9.73 21.51 -1.63
CA LYS A 61 -10.76 20.60 -2.18
C LYS A 61 -12.07 20.82 -1.43
N VAL A 62 -13.10 21.24 -2.17
CA VAL A 62 -14.46 21.38 -1.63
C VAL A 62 -15.00 19.98 -1.28
N PRO A 63 -15.67 19.81 -0.13
CA PRO A 63 -16.35 18.56 0.18
C PRO A 63 -17.37 18.21 -0.91
N ALA A 64 -17.43 16.94 -1.31
CA ALA A 64 -18.45 16.48 -2.25
C ALA A 64 -19.83 16.59 -1.60
N THR A 65 -20.81 17.06 -2.35
CA THR A 65 -22.22 17.04 -1.95
C THR A 65 -22.82 15.66 -2.18
N LEU A 66 -23.97 15.39 -1.58
CA LEU A 66 -24.71 14.14 -1.85
C LEU A 66 -25.11 14.03 -3.33
N GLU A 67 -25.44 15.15 -3.97
CA GLU A 67 -25.79 15.20 -5.39
C GLU A 67 -24.59 14.86 -6.30
N ASP A 68 -23.40 15.34 -5.96
CA ASP A 68 -22.16 14.98 -6.66
C ASP A 68 -21.87 13.47 -6.56
N MET A 69 -22.14 12.88 -5.39
CA MET A 69 -21.95 11.45 -5.17
C MET A 69 -22.94 10.62 -6.00
N GLU A 70 -24.23 10.98 -5.97
CA GLU A 70 -25.27 10.28 -6.71
C GLU A 70 -25.02 10.35 -8.23
N SER A 71 -24.63 11.53 -8.72
CA SER A 71 -24.28 11.74 -10.13
C SER A 71 -23.09 10.89 -10.55
N ALA A 72 -22.02 10.85 -9.75
CA ALA A 72 -20.84 10.04 -10.04
C ALA A 72 -21.14 8.53 -10.03
N ILE A 73 -22.02 8.06 -9.13
CA ILE A 73 -22.47 6.66 -9.09
C ILE A 73 -23.28 6.34 -10.36
N SER A 74 -24.23 7.20 -10.72
CA SER A 74 -25.09 7.01 -11.91
C SER A 74 -24.27 6.97 -13.20
N GLU A 75 -23.36 7.92 -13.41
CA GLU A 75 -22.48 7.98 -14.58
C GLU A 75 -21.64 6.70 -14.73
N ARG A 76 -21.06 6.21 -13.62
CA ARG A 76 -20.21 5.01 -13.64
C ARG A 76 -20.99 3.71 -13.78
N ALA A 77 -22.18 3.63 -13.18
CA ALA A 77 -23.07 2.49 -13.34
C ALA A 77 -23.57 2.38 -14.80
N ASN A 78 -23.79 3.51 -15.47
CA ASN A 78 -24.24 3.53 -16.86
C ASN A 78 -23.14 3.11 -17.86
N ILE A 79 -21.86 3.36 -17.54
CA ILE A 79 -20.72 2.91 -18.37
C ILE A 79 -20.55 1.38 -18.34
N SER A 80 -21.10 0.68 -17.35
CA SER A 80 -21.08 -0.80 -17.31
C SER A 80 -22.07 -1.49 -18.27
N LEU A 81 -22.92 -0.75 -18.99
CA LEU A 81 -23.92 -1.31 -19.91
C LEU A 81 -23.60 -1.15 -21.40
N GLU A 82 -22.50 -0.47 -21.78
CA GLU A 82 -22.07 -0.33 -23.20
C GLU A 82 -20.88 -1.22 -23.60
N VAL A 83 -20.45 -2.14 -22.73
CA VAL A 83 -19.41 -3.14 -23.07
C VAL A 83 -19.98 -4.55 -22.94
N VAL A 84 -20.91 -4.91 -23.83
CA VAL A 84 -21.21 -6.30 -24.23
C VAL A 84 -21.55 -6.32 -25.72
#